data_AF-A0A425XYZ0-F1
#
_entry.id   AF-A0A425XYZ0-F1
#
_cell.length_a   1.000
_cell.length_b   1.000
_cell.length_c   1.000
_cell.angle_alpha   90.00
_cell.angle_beta   90.00
_cell.angle_gamma   90.00
#
_symmetry.space_group_name_H-M   'P 1'
#
loop_
_entity.id
_entity.type
_entity.pdbx_description
1 polymer ?
#
loop_
_entity_poly.entity_id
_entity_poly.type
_entity_poly.pdbx_seq_one_letter_code
_entity_poly.pdbx_strand_id
1 'polypeptide(L)'
;MTRIKSPIEITKLLDSSDPIERELGYQSFLGRTHWLKGYTSEDLCRMACTQLQLNPAHVFVNPPKMYSTSILWASQTRLEAEKLSMVESAYRFIQNHGVEFPPIVVWNFYQASRIKLVIHDGHHRAWFFNNLKHHVKVVVLDPISDYADVEARFRLAFQLRKLAINLPIY
;
A
#
# COMPACT_ATOMS: atom_id res chain seq x y z
N MET A 1 6.86 -22.93 -2.70
CA MET A 1 5.85 -22.05 -2.06
C MET A 1 6.49 -21.39 -0.84
N THR A 2 6.85 -20.11 -0.92
CA THR A 2 7.40 -19.36 0.21
C THR A 2 6.31 -19.18 1.26
N ARG A 3 6.53 -19.74 2.45
CA ARG A 3 5.63 -19.59 3.60
C ARG A 3 5.51 -18.09 3.92
N ILE A 4 4.29 -17.55 3.94
CA ILE A 4 4.06 -16.15 4.30
C ILE A 4 4.53 -15.97 5.75
N LYS A 5 5.63 -15.24 5.93
CA LYS A 5 6.20 -14.93 7.26
C LYS A 5 5.35 -13.86 7.96
N SER A 6 5.28 -13.95 9.28
CA SER A 6 4.65 -12.93 10.13
C SER A 6 5.45 -11.62 10.13
N PRO A 7 4.83 -10.47 10.45
CA PRO A 7 5.56 -9.19 10.54
C PRO A 7 6.76 -9.23 11.49
N ILE A 8 6.62 -9.89 12.65
CA ILE A 8 7.72 -10.06 13.61
C ILE A 8 8.88 -10.86 13.00
N GLU A 9 8.60 -11.99 12.34
CA GLU A 9 9.64 -12.80 11.69
C GLU A 9 10.36 -12.03 10.58
N ILE A 10 9.62 -11.26 9.79
CA ILE A 10 10.20 -10.43 8.73
C ILE A 10 11.10 -9.34 9.33
N THR A 11 10.66 -8.68 10.41
CA THR A 11 11.44 -7.67 11.14
C THR A 11 12.76 -8.27 11.63
N LYS A 12 12.71 -9.44 12.29
CA LYS A 12 13.92 -10.14 12.77
C LYS A 12 14.90 -10.47 11.66
N LEU A 13 14.39 -10.93 10.51
CA LEU A 13 15.23 -11.22 9.35
C LEU A 13 15.88 -9.96 8.77
N LEU A 14 15.11 -8.87 8.63
CA LEU A 14 15.60 -7.59 8.10
C LEU A 14 16.68 -6.94 8.98
N ASP A 15 16.58 -7.12 10.30
CA ASP A 15 17.51 -6.60 11.30
C ASP A 15 18.65 -7.59 11.64
N SER A 16 18.73 -8.75 10.97
CA SER A 16 19.80 -9.74 11.17
C SER A 16 21.16 -9.18 10.76
N SER A 17 22.24 -9.68 11.36
CA SER A 17 23.61 -9.43 10.91
C SER A 17 24.00 -10.25 9.68
N ASP A 18 23.29 -11.35 9.39
CA ASP A 18 23.53 -12.20 8.22
C ASP A 18 22.91 -11.57 6.95
N PRO A 19 23.72 -11.23 5.93
CA PRO A 19 23.21 -10.68 4.66
C PRO A 19 22.16 -11.58 3.97
N ILE A 20 22.27 -12.90 4.09
CA ILE A 20 21.35 -13.85 3.46
C ILE A 20 19.98 -13.78 4.15
N GLU A 21 19.97 -13.71 5.48
CA GLU A 21 18.73 -13.56 6.25
C GLU A 21 18.05 -12.22 5.95
N ARG A 22 18.82 -11.14 5.83
CA ARG A 22 18.28 -9.82 5.48
C ARG A 22 17.61 -9.80 4.11
N GLU A 23 18.24 -10.41 3.11
CA GLU A 23 17.64 -10.54 1.78
C GLU A 23 16.36 -11.38 1.82
N LEU A 24 16.35 -12.49 2.57
CA LEU A 24 15.12 -13.27 2.79
C LEU A 24 14.04 -12.45 3.47
N GLY A 25 14.40 -11.62 4.45
CA GLY A 25 13.51 -10.66 5.11
C GLY A 25 12.91 -9.68 4.11
N TYR A 26 13.73 -9.11 3.23
CA TYR A 26 13.29 -8.17 2.21
C TYR A 26 12.35 -8.82 1.18
N GLN A 27 12.69 -10.00 0.66
CA GLN A 27 11.81 -10.74 -0.25
C GLN A 27 10.47 -11.11 0.42
N SER A 28 10.50 -11.46 1.71
CA SER A 28 9.29 -11.73 2.49
C SER A 28 8.44 -10.48 2.70
N PHE A 29 9.07 -9.33 2.92
CA PHE A 29 8.40 -8.03 2.97
C PHE A 29 7.72 -7.69 1.64
N LEU A 30 8.44 -7.82 0.52
CA LEU A 30 7.89 -7.60 -0.82
C LEU A 30 6.65 -8.48 -1.08
N GLY A 31 6.72 -9.76 -0.71
CA GLY A 31 5.60 -10.69 -0.81
C GLY A 31 4.35 -10.27 -0.03
N ARG A 32 4.49 -9.51 1.05
CA ARG A 32 3.35 -8.95 1.80
C ARG A 32 2.79 -7.66 1.21
N THR A 33 3.56 -6.96 0.39
CA THR A 33 3.12 -5.71 -0.29
C THR A 33 2.52 -5.96 -1.67
N HIS A 34 2.45 -7.22 -2.12
CA HIS A 34 2.10 -7.59 -3.48
C HIS A 34 2.97 -6.93 -4.57
N TRP A 35 4.15 -6.42 -4.18
CA TRP A 35 5.13 -5.78 -5.06
C TRP A 35 6.35 -6.68 -5.21
N LEU A 36 6.17 -7.78 -5.93
CA LEU A 36 7.26 -8.71 -6.21
C LEU A 36 8.10 -8.21 -7.38
N LYS A 37 9.36 -8.66 -7.46
CA LYS A 37 10.26 -8.32 -8.56
C LYS A 37 9.61 -8.69 -9.91
N GLY A 38 9.49 -7.70 -10.80
CA GLY A 38 8.85 -7.85 -12.12
C GLY A 38 7.36 -7.52 -12.15
N TYR A 39 6.74 -7.18 -11.01
CA TYR A 39 5.35 -6.73 -10.99
C TYR A 39 5.22 -5.30 -11.51
N THR A 40 4.12 -5.03 -12.20
CA THR A 40 3.81 -3.72 -12.78
C THR A 40 2.64 -3.04 -12.05
N SER A 41 2.33 -1.80 -12.43
CA SER A 41 1.18 -1.08 -11.86
C SER A 41 -0.14 -1.78 -12.21
N GLU A 42 -0.18 -2.47 -13.35
CA GLU A 42 -1.31 -3.28 -13.81
C GLU A 42 -1.50 -4.53 -12.94
N ASP A 43 -0.43 -5.13 -12.41
CA ASP A 43 -0.54 -6.23 -11.43
C ASP A 43 -1.21 -5.75 -10.14
N LEU A 44 -0.84 -4.57 -9.66
CA LEU A 44 -1.46 -3.95 -8.50
C LEU A 44 -2.94 -3.62 -8.75
N CYS A 45 -3.27 -3.16 -9.96
CA CYS A 45 -4.66 -2.94 -10.38
C CYS A 45 -5.47 -4.23 -10.37
N ARG A 46 -4.94 -5.31 -10.97
CA ARG A 46 -5.60 -6.63 -10.99
C ARG A 46 -5.85 -7.14 -9.58
N MET A 47 -4.85 -7.06 -8.70
CA MET A 47 -4.98 -7.42 -7.29
C MET A 47 -6.10 -6.63 -6.61
N ALA A 48 -6.10 -5.30 -6.75
CA ALA A 48 -7.09 -4.44 -6.13
C ALA A 48 -8.50 -4.69 -6.66
N CYS A 49 -8.63 -4.89 -7.96
CA CYS A 49 -9.90 -5.23 -8.61
C CYS A 49 -10.41 -6.60 -8.14
N THR A 50 -9.55 -7.62 -8.01
CA THR A 50 -9.95 -8.93 -7.48
C THR A 50 -10.49 -8.82 -6.05
N GLN A 51 -9.83 -8.05 -5.17
CA GLN A 51 -10.29 -7.86 -3.80
C GLN A 51 -11.66 -7.16 -3.70
N LEU A 52 -11.94 -6.23 -4.63
CA LEU A 52 -13.22 -5.51 -4.70
C LEU A 52 -14.25 -6.16 -5.65
N GLN A 53 -13.90 -7.28 -6.29
CA GLN A 53 -14.69 -7.96 -7.32
C GLN A 53 -15.08 -7.02 -8.50
N LEU A 54 -14.15 -6.18 -8.93
CA LEU A 54 -14.28 -5.25 -10.06
C LEU A 54 -13.67 -5.81 -11.34
N ASN A 55 -14.10 -5.30 -12.49
CA ASN A 55 -13.47 -5.57 -13.78
C ASN A 55 -12.26 -4.63 -13.99
N PRO A 56 -11.01 -5.13 -14.09
CA PRO A 56 -9.83 -4.30 -14.32
C PRO A 56 -9.88 -3.48 -15.62
N ALA A 57 -10.64 -3.92 -16.63
CA ALA A 57 -10.78 -3.19 -17.90
C ALA A 57 -11.48 -1.84 -17.73
N HIS A 58 -12.20 -1.62 -16.62
CA HIS A 58 -12.92 -0.39 -16.32
C HIS A 58 -12.12 0.53 -15.38
N VAL A 59 -10.82 0.25 -15.18
CA VAL A 59 -9.94 1.00 -14.29
C VAL A 59 -8.71 1.46 -15.07
N PHE A 60 -8.49 2.78 -15.10
CA PHE A 60 -7.29 3.36 -15.66
C PHE A 60 -6.18 3.34 -14.61
N VAL A 61 -5.01 2.81 -14.99
CA VAL A 61 -3.85 2.72 -14.12
C VAL A 61 -2.89 3.85 -14.46
N ASN A 62 -2.76 4.80 -13.55
CA ASN A 62 -1.79 5.88 -13.74
C ASN A 62 -0.36 5.35 -13.52
N PRO A 63 0.62 5.84 -14.29
CA PRO A 63 2.02 5.59 -14.00
C PRO A 63 2.37 6.00 -12.56
N PRO A 64 3.25 5.24 -11.87
CA PRO A 64 3.64 5.58 -10.52
C PRO A 64 4.24 6.99 -10.42
N LYS A 65 3.81 7.78 -9.44
CA LYS A 65 4.35 9.13 -9.18
C LYS A 65 4.60 9.34 -7.70
N MET A 66 5.42 10.33 -7.37
CA MET A 66 5.67 10.72 -5.97
C MET A 66 4.55 11.63 -5.48
N TYR A 67 3.95 11.30 -4.35
CA TYR A 67 2.90 12.09 -3.69
C TYR A 67 3.30 12.42 -2.26
N SER A 68 2.83 13.57 -1.77
CA SER A 68 2.83 13.84 -0.33
C SER A 68 1.82 12.89 0.33
N THR A 69 2.18 12.32 1.48
CA THR A 69 1.27 11.48 2.25
C THR A 69 0.10 12.26 2.86
N SER A 70 0.22 13.58 2.99
CA SER A 70 -0.81 14.47 3.54
C SER A 70 -2.09 14.55 2.70
N ILE A 71 -2.03 14.18 1.42
CA ILE A 71 -3.18 14.17 0.51
C ILE A 71 -3.79 12.77 0.31
N LEU A 72 -3.23 11.76 0.99
CA LEU A 72 -3.72 10.39 0.95
C LEU A 72 -4.67 10.14 2.11
N TRP A 73 -5.74 9.41 1.83
CA TRP A 73 -6.76 9.10 2.82
C TRP A 73 -6.77 7.62 3.18
N ALA A 74 -6.86 7.29 4.46
CA ALA A 74 -6.88 5.91 4.90
C ALA A 74 -8.27 5.28 4.76
N SER A 75 -8.30 4.02 4.32
CA SER A 75 -9.51 3.18 4.31
C SER A 75 -9.64 2.25 5.52
N GLN A 76 -8.65 2.19 6.41
CA GLN A 76 -8.73 1.42 7.66
C GLN A 76 -8.56 2.31 8.88
N THR A 77 -9.10 1.86 10.02
CA THR A 77 -9.19 2.66 11.24
C THR A 77 -8.04 2.46 12.22
N ARG A 78 -7.25 1.38 12.08
CA ARG A 78 -6.19 0.99 13.01
C ARG A 78 -4.98 0.46 12.26
N LEU A 79 -3.80 0.64 12.85
CA LEU A 79 -2.56 0.07 12.32
C LEU A 79 -1.93 -0.87 13.36
N GLU A 80 -1.69 -2.12 12.94
CA GLU A 80 -0.93 -3.08 13.75
C GLU A 80 0.53 -2.60 13.95
N ALA A 81 0.96 -2.46 15.21
CA ALA A 81 2.29 -1.98 15.57
C ALA A 81 3.42 -2.85 14.97
N GLU A 82 3.24 -4.17 14.95
CA GLU A 82 4.23 -5.10 14.38
C GLU A 82 4.49 -4.85 12.89
N LYS A 83 3.46 -4.43 12.13
CA LYS A 83 3.60 -4.06 10.72
C LYS A 83 4.31 -2.72 10.56
N LEU A 84 4.16 -1.78 11.51
CA LEU A 84 4.92 -0.53 11.52
C LEU A 84 6.42 -0.80 11.73
N SER A 85 6.77 -1.63 12.71
CA SER A 85 8.16 -2.04 12.95
C SER A 85 8.75 -2.74 11.73
N MET A 86 7.99 -3.64 11.09
CA MET A 86 8.40 -4.28 9.83
C MET A 86 8.68 -3.27 8.71
N VAL A 87 7.81 -2.26 8.55
CA VAL A 87 7.99 -1.18 7.55
C VAL A 87 9.24 -0.35 7.83
N GLU A 88 9.51 -0.04 9.10
CA GLU A 88 10.72 0.69 9.51
C GLU A 88 11.99 -0.11 9.20
N SER A 89 12.06 -1.39 9.59
CA SER A 89 13.21 -2.24 9.29
C SER A 89 13.40 -2.42 7.78
N ALA A 90 12.31 -2.54 7.01
CA ALA A 90 12.37 -2.60 5.56
C ALA A 90 12.91 -1.29 4.96
N TYR A 91 12.48 -0.14 5.47
CA TYR A 91 13.00 1.16 5.05
C TYR A 91 14.51 1.29 5.27
N ARG A 92 15.02 0.86 6.43
CA ARG A 92 16.46 0.85 6.71
C ARG A 92 17.21 -0.05 5.74
N PHE A 93 16.70 -1.26 5.47
CA PHE A 93 17.29 -2.17 4.49
C PHE A 93 17.38 -1.51 3.11
N ILE A 94 16.27 -0.90 2.67
CA ILE A 94 16.12 -0.26 1.35
C ILE A 94 17.10 0.91 1.18
N GLN A 95 17.21 1.79 2.17
CA GLN A 95 18.17 2.90 2.16
C GLN A 95 19.61 2.42 2.05
N ASN A 96 19.97 1.35 2.77
CA ASN A 96 21.32 0.80 2.76
C ASN A 96 21.71 0.09 1.45
N HIS A 97 20.74 -0.41 0.69
CA HIS A 97 20.98 -1.23 -0.51
C HIS A 97 20.61 -0.51 -1.81
N GLY A 98 20.03 0.69 -1.74
CA GLY A 98 19.60 1.44 -2.93
C GLY A 98 18.52 0.75 -3.75
N VAL A 99 17.71 -0.11 -3.12
CA VAL A 99 16.59 -0.81 -3.78
C VAL A 99 15.31 0.04 -3.75
N GLU A 100 14.26 -0.40 -4.45
CA GLU A 100 13.02 0.37 -4.55
C GLU A 100 12.06 0.08 -3.40
N PHE A 101 11.51 1.14 -2.80
CA PHE A 101 10.43 1.01 -1.83
C PHE A 101 9.08 0.71 -2.53
N PRO A 102 8.34 -0.34 -2.12
CA PRO A 102 7.06 -0.69 -2.73
C PRO A 102 6.05 0.47 -2.76
N PRO A 103 5.37 0.72 -3.89
CA PRO A 103 4.44 1.83 -4.02
C PRO A 103 3.14 1.59 -3.24
N ILE A 104 2.50 2.69 -2.82
CA ILE A 104 1.16 2.66 -2.22
C ILE A 104 0.11 2.62 -3.34
N VAL A 105 -0.92 1.79 -3.18
CA VAL A 105 -2.02 1.71 -4.15
C VAL A 105 -3.16 2.57 -3.63
N VAL A 106 -3.66 3.48 -4.46
CA VAL A 106 -4.77 4.38 -4.10
C VAL A 106 -5.85 4.39 -5.17
N TRP A 107 -7.11 4.51 -4.75
CA TRP A 107 -8.24 4.80 -5.62
C TRP A 107 -8.52 6.29 -5.67
N ASN A 108 -8.67 6.82 -6.87
CA ASN A 108 -9.03 8.21 -7.06
C ASN A 108 -10.53 8.40 -7.18
N PHE A 109 -11.14 8.79 -6.07
CA PHE A 109 -12.56 9.14 -6.01
C PHE A 109 -12.80 10.61 -6.44
N TYR A 110 -12.41 10.97 -7.66
CA TYR A 110 -12.42 12.36 -8.13
C TYR A 110 -13.83 12.99 -8.22
N GLN A 111 -14.88 12.17 -8.39
CA GLN A 111 -16.28 12.64 -8.41
C GLN A 111 -16.82 12.92 -7.00
N ALA A 112 -16.17 12.40 -5.95
CA ALA A 112 -16.50 12.74 -4.58
C ALA A 112 -15.86 14.10 -4.22
N SER A 113 -16.68 15.08 -3.88
CA SER A 113 -16.22 16.44 -3.55
C SER A 113 -15.32 16.52 -2.32
N ARG A 114 -15.32 15.49 -1.46
CA ARG A 114 -14.65 15.51 -0.16
C ARG A 114 -13.45 14.57 -0.03
N ILE A 115 -13.37 13.50 -0.82
CA ILE A 115 -12.36 12.46 -0.62
C ILE A 115 -11.76 12.08 -1.96
N LYS A 116 -10.44 12.27 -2.07
CA LYS A 116 -9.65 11.93 -3.25
C LYS A 116 -8.46 11.10 -2.79
N LEU A 117 -7.99 10.15 -3.61
CA LEU A 117 -6.81 9.30 -3.33
C LEU A 117 -6.92 8.50 -2.01
N VAL A 118 -7.84 7.55 -1.99
CA VAL A 118 -8.02 6.66 -0.84
C VAL A 118 -7.12 5.45 -0.96
N ILE A 119 -6.32 5.18 0.07
CA ILE A 119 -5.41 4.06 0.13
C ILE A 119 -6.19 2.75 0.09
N HIS A 120 -5.89 1.94 -0.91
CA HIS A 120 -6.33 0.55 -1.02
C HIS A 120 -5.38 -0.37 -0.25
N ASP A 121 -4.08 -0.22 -0.52
CA ASP A 121 -3.00 -1.00 0.09
C ASP A 121 -1.82 -0.09 0.44
N GLY A 122 -1.16 -0.41 1.57
CA GLY A 122 0.02 0.30 2.05
C GLY A 122 -0.23 1.37 3.11
N HIS A 123 -1.27 1.27 3.94
CA HIS A 123 -1.53 2.28 4.99
C HIS A 123 -0.39 2.39 6.02
N HIS A 124 0.23 1.27 6.42
CA HIS A 124 1.41 1.29 7.31
C HIS A 124 2.58 2.05 6.67
N ARG A 125 2.78 1.89 5.36
CA ARG A 125 3.78 2.63 4.58
C ARG A 125 3.42 4.11 4.52
N ALA A 126 2.16 4.43 4.20
CA ALA A 126 1.67 5.81 4.15
C ALA A 126 1.89 6.53 5.49
N TRP A 127 1.55 5.88 6.60
CA TRP A 127 1.71 6.41 7.94
C TRP A 127 3.19 6.64 8.28
N PHE A 128 4.05 5.66 7.98
CA PHE A 128 5.49 5.77 8.21
C PHE A 128 6.09 6.97 7.46
N PHE A 129 5.79 7.12 6.17
CA PHE A 129 6.27 8.24 5.37
C PHE A 129 5.65 9.59 5.78
N ASN A 130 4.41 9.60 6.29
CA ASN A 130 3.79 10.81 6.85
C ASN A 130 4.52 11.33 8.10
N ASN A 131 5.03 10.43 8.93
CA ASN A 131 5.82 10.82 10.10
C ASN A 131 7.20 11.33 9.71
N LEU A 132 7.82 10.74 8.68
CA LEU A 132 9.09 11.22 8.12
C LEU A 132 8.96 12.52 7.30
N LYS A 133 7.74 12.98 6.99
CA LYS A 133 7.49 14.11 6.07
C LYS A 133 8.11 13.90 4.68
N HIS A 134 8.23 12.65 4.26
CA HIS A 134 8.77 12.26 2.98
C HIS A 134 7.65 11.97 1.97
N HIS A 135 7.94 12.21 0.69
CA HIS A 135 7.07 11.80 -0.39
C HIS A 135 7.18 10.28 -0.58
N VAL A 136 6.11 9.67 -1.09
CA VAL A 136 6.03 8.24 -1.33
C VAL A 136 5.58 7.96 -2.76
N LYS A 137 6.07 6.86 -3.34
CA LYS A 137 5.64 6.40 -4.66
C LYS A 137 4.22 5.84 -4.56
N VAL A 138 3.34 6.29 -5.43
CA VAL A 138 1.92 5.94 -5.44
C VAL A 138 1.50 5.51 -6.84
N VAL A 139 0.74 4.41 -6.91
CA VAL A 139 -0.01 3.96 -8.09
C VAL A 139 -1.47 4.37 -7.90
N VAL A 140 -1.99 5.17 -8.82
CA VAL A 140 -3.36 5.71 -8.76
C VAL A 140 -4.25 4.93 -9.71
N LEU A 141 -5.32 4.37 -9.16
CA LEU A 141 -6.37 3.64 -9.86
C LEU A 141 -7.58 4.56 -10.04
N ASP A 142 -7.90 4.89 -11.29
CA ASP A 142 -9.01 5.76 -11.66
C ASP A 142 -10.17 4.91 -12.23
N PRO A 143 -11.34 4.88 -11.60
CA PRO A 143 -12.54 4.28 -12.21
C PRO A 143 -12.96 5.04 -13.46
N ILE A 144 -13.07 4.35 -14.61
CA ILE A 144 -13.47 4.93 -15.91
C ILE A 144 -14.99 4.87 -16.07
N SER A 145 -15.60 3.76 -15.67
CA SER A 145 -17.06 3.56 -15.60
C SER A 145 -17.46 3.13 -14.19
N ASP A 146 -18.76 3.21 -13.89
CA ASP A 146 -19.35 2.58 -12.68
C ASP A 146 -18.78 3.11 -11.36
N TYR A 147 -18.46 4.40 -11.32
CA TYR A 147 -17.90 5.08 -10.13
C TYR A 147 -18.69 4.79 -8.85
N ALA A 148 -20.03 4.84 -8.92
CA ALA A 148 -20.91 4.55 -7.80
C ALA A 148 -20.79 3.09 -7.30
N ASP A 149 -20.57 2.13 -8.21
CA ASP A 149 -20.36 0.72 -7.87
C ASP A 149 -18.99 0.52 -7.22
N VAL A 150 -17.94 1.14 -7.75
CA VAL A 150 -16.60 1.13 -7.14
C VAL A 150 -16.64 1.71 -5.73
N GLU A 151 -17.29 2.86 -5.55
CA GLU A 151 -17.45 3.47 -4.24
C GLU A 151 -18.25 2.58 -3.28
N ALA A 152 -19.34 1.95 -3.75
CA ALA A 152 -20.14 1.04 -2.94
C ALA A 152 -19.33 -0.20 -2.48
N ARG A 153 -18.59 -0.83 -3.40
CA ARG A 153 -17.70 -1.97 -3.10
C ARG A 153 -16.58 -1.58 -2.16
N PHE A 154 -16.02 -0.39 -2.31
CA PHE A 154 -15.00 0.14 -1.40
C PHE A 154 -15.57 0.34 0.00
N ARG A 155 -16.76 0.95 0.14
CA ARG A 155 -17.44 1.12 1.44
C ARG A 155 -17.72 -0.23 2.11
N LEU A 156 -18.15 -1.23 1.34
CA LEU A 156 -18.41 -2.59 1.83
C LEU A 156 -17.12 -3.27 2.31
N ALA A 157 -16.09 -3.31 1.45
CA ALA A 157 -14.84 -4.02 1.73
C ALA A 157 -14.10 -3.46 2.96
N PHE A 158 -14.14 -2.15 3.14
CA PHE A 158 -13.42 -1.47 4.22
C PHE A 158 -14.30 -1.09 5.42
N GLN A 159 -15.58 -1.48 5.43
CA GLN A 159 -16.57 -1.16 6.48
C GLN A 159 -16.62 0.34 6.86
N LEU A 160 -16.34 1.22 5.89
CA LEU A 160 -16.28 2.66 6.10
C LEU A 160 -17.70 3.23 6.21
N ARG A 161 -18.24 3.34 7.43
CA ARG A 161 -19.57 3.96 7.67
C ARG A 161 -19.58 5.47 7.37
N LYS A 162 -18.42 6.12 7.46
CA LYS A 162 -18.19 7.52 7.03
C LYS A 162 -16.79 7.56 6.44
N LEU A 163 -16.75 7.69 5.12
CA LEU A 163 -15.69 8.28 4.28
C LEU A 163 -14.32 8.53 4.96
N ALA A 164 -13.28 7.96 4.31
CA ALA A 164 -11.85 7.88 4.61
C ALA A 164 -11.26 8.83 5.68
N ILE A 165 -10.24 8.34 6.39
CA ILE A 165 -9.66 9.01 7.56
C ILE A 165 -8.39 9.75 7.15
N ASN A 166 -8.23 10.99 7.63
CA ASN A 166 -6.96 11.72 7.50
C ASN A 166 -5.83 10.92 8.16
N LEU A 167 -4.68 10.81 7.50
CA LEU A 167 -3.48 10.33 8.17
C LEU A 167 -2.98 11.38 9.17
N PRO A 168 -2.38 10.98 10.31
CA PRO A 168 -2.17 9.61 10.76
C PRO A 168 -3.43 8.98 11.38
N ILE A 169 -3.63 7.69 11.10
CA ILE A 169 -4.54 6.82 11.86
C ILE A 169 -3.75 6.14 13.00
N TYR A 170 -4.44 5.85 14.12
CA TYR A 170 -3.86 5.23 15.32
C TYR A 170 -4.41 3.82 15.50
#